data_AF-A0A2V6GHQ5-F1
#
_entry.id   AF-A0A2V6GHQ5-F1
#
_cell.length_a   1.000
_cell.length_b   1.000
_cell.length_c   1.000
_cell.angle_alpha   90.00
_cell.angle_beta   90.00
_cell.angle_gamma   90.00
#
_symmetry.space_group_name_H-M   'P 1'
#
loop_
_entity.id
_entity.type
_entity.pdbx_description
1 polymer ?
#
loop_
_entity_poly.entity_id
_entity_poly.type
_entity_poly.pdbx_seq_one_letter_code
_entity_poly.pdbx_strand_id
1 'polypeptide(L)'
;WLSIVYCGGHFTLALMGSPVAHAIEPRYLLAVGLLMIAMGAGGIKPCVSTNVGDQFGETNKHLLTRVFNWFYFSINAGSAFSTLLIPWLLEPYKPVPDSFIAKLSPGIVSFLESPRLHSPDIAFGLPGIFMVIATIFFWAGRKKFVHIPPVGLGTYAREIFN
;
A
#
# COMPACT_ATOMS: atom_id res chain seq x y z
N TRP A 1 -0.46 3.43 -14.20
CA TRP A 1 -0.31 2.06 -14.75
C TRP A 1 0.31 1.10 -13.73
N LEU A 2 1.46 1.41 -13.14
CA LEU A 2 2.10 0.58 -12.11
C LEU A 2 1.21 0.29 -10.88
N SER A 3 0.36 1.26 -10.49
CA SER A 3 -0.65 1.08 -9.45
C SER A 3 -1.67 -0.02 -9.74
N ILE A 4 -2.03 -0.23 -11.01
CA ILE A 4 -3.00 -1.26 -11.40
C ILE A 4 -2.38 -2.64 -11.22
N VAL A 5 -1.10 -2.81 -11.57
CA VAL A 5 -0.35 -4.06 -11.35
C VAL A 5 -0.25 -4.36 -9.85
N TYR A 6 0.05 -3.34 -9.03
CA TYR A 6 0.08 -3.49 -7.58
C TYR A 6 -1.29 -3.91 -6.99
N CYS A 7 -2.37 -3.23 -7.40
CA CYS A 7 -3.73 -3.60 -6.99
C CYS A 7 -4.12 -5.00 -7.47
N GLY A 8 -3.73 -5.38 -8.68
CA GLY A 8 -3.96 -6.71 -9.25
C GLY A 8 -3.25 -7.83 -8.46
N GLY A 9 -2.04 -7.55 -7.96
CA GLY A 9 -1.32 -8.49 -7.09
C GLY A 9 -2.03 -8.73 -5.76
N HIS A 10 -2.47 -7.66 -5.08
CA HIS A 10 -3.26 -7.75 -3.85
C HIS A 10 -4.62 -8.40 -4.07
N PHE A 11 -5.28 -8.11 -5.19
CA PHE A 11 -6.52 -8.78 -5.58
C PHE A 11 -6.32 -10.28 -5.81
N THR A 12 -5.25 -10.68 -6.51
CA THR A 12 -4.89 -12.09 -6.71
C THR A 12 -4.70 -12.81 -5.37
N LEU A 13 -4.00 -12.19 -4.42
CA LEU A 13 -3.81 -12.77 -3.09
C LEU A 13 -5.09 -12.80 -2.25
N ALA A 14 -5.94 -11.77 -2.38
CA ALA A 14 -7.23 -11.70 -1.69
C ALA A 14 -8.27 -12.71 -2.23
N LEU A 15 -8.10 -13.20 -3.46
CA LEU A 15 -8.94 -14.25 -4.05
C LEU A 15 -8.49 -15.66 -3.66
N MET A 16 -7.31 -15.83 -3.04
CA MET A 16 -6.75 -17.15 -2.73
C MET A 16 -7.67 -17.97 -1.79
N GLY A 17 -8.44 -17.32 -0.91
CA GLY A 17 -9.44 -17.97 -0.06
C GLY A 17 -10.82 -18.19 -0.71
N SER A 18 -11.02 -17.77 -1.96
CA SER A 18 -12.33 -17.82 -2.62
C SER A 18 -12.61 -19.14 -3.36
N PRO A 19 -13.88 -19.57 -3.49
CA PRO A 19 -14.31 -20.72 -4.29
C PRO A 19 -13.76 -20.75 -5.73
N VAL A 20 -13.52 -19.57 -6.32
CA VAL A 20 -13.03 -19.38 -7.69
C VAL A 20 -11.55 -19.77 -7.84
N ALA A 21 -10.77 -19.67 -6.76
CA ALA A 21 -9.34 -19.98 -6.77
C ALA A 21 -9.02 -21.48 -6.59
N HIS A 22 -9.99 -22.32 -6.19
CA HIS A 22 -9.76 -23.75 -5.93
C HIS A 22 -9.40 -24.58 -7.19
N ALA A 23 -9.59 -24.02 -8.39
CA ALA A 23 -9.16 -24.65 -9.63
C ALA A 23 -7.63 -24.53 -9.88
N ILE A 24 -6.93 -23.67 -9.14
CA ILE A 24 -5.51 -23.39 -9.30
C ILE A 24 -4.80 -23.69 -7.97
N GLU A 25 -3.61 -24.30 -8.02
CA GLU A 25 -2.85 -24.58 -6.79
C GLU A 25 -2.48 -23.24 -6.09
N PRO A 26 -2.78 -23.07 -4.79
CA PRO A 26 -2.57 -21.79 -4.08
C PRO A 26 -1.14 -21.25 -4.14
N ARG A 27 -0.15 -22.13 -4.30
CA ARG A 27 1.27 -21.77 -4.45
C ARG A 27 1.54 -20.90 -5.67
N TYR A 28 0.91 -21.20 -6.80
CA TYR A 28 1.06 -20.40 -8.02
C TYR A 28 0.37 -19.04 -7.88
N LEU A 29 -0.81 -18.99 -7.27
CA LEU A 29 -1.49 -17.72 -6.99
C LEU A 29 -0.68 -16.83 -6.05
N LEU A 30 -0.07 -17.42 -5.02
CA LEU A 30 0.82 -16.72 -4.11
C LEU A 30 2.03 -16.16 -4.85
N ALA A 31 2.71 -16.97 -5.65
CA ALA A 31 3.90 -16.55 -6.40
C ALA A 31 3.58 -15.42 -7.39
N VAL A 32 2.49 -15.56 -8.17
CA VAL A 32 2.05 -14.54 -9.12
C VAL A 32 1.66 -13.25 -8.39
N GLY A 33 0.89 -13.35 -7.30
CA GLY A 33 0.49 -12.19 -6.51
C GLY A 33 1.69 -11.42 -5.93
N LEU A 34 2.66 -12.13 -5.34
CA LEU A 34 3.88 -11.52 -4.79
C LEU A 34 4.75 -10.89 -5.88
N LEU A 35 4.87 -11.51 -7.06
CA LEU A 35 5.61 -10.95 -8.18
C LEU A 35 4.95 -9.66 -8.71
N MET A 36 3.62 -9.65 -8.84
CA MET A 36 2.87 -8.45 -9.23
C MET A 36 3.04 -7.32 -8.21
N ILE A 37 2.96 -7.63 -6.91
CA ILE A 37 3.19 -6.65 -5.84
C ILE A 37 4.63 -6.12 -5.89
N ALA A 38 5.63 -6.99 -6.06
CA ALA A 38 7.03 -6.60 -6.14
C ALA A 38 7.30 -5.66 -7.32
N MET A 39 6.81 -6.01 -8.52
CA MET A 39 6.92 -5.16 -9.70
C MET A 39 6.19 -3.82 -9.52
N GLY A 40 4.96 -3.86 -9.02
CA GLY A 40 4.16 -2.66 -8.76
C GLY A 40 4.82 -1.73 -7.74
N ALA A 41 5.21 -2.26 -6.57
CA ALA A 41 5.85 -1.50 -5.50
C ALA A 41 7.22 -0.96 -5.91
N GLY A 42 7.99 -1.74 -6.66
CA GLY A 42 9.30 -1.35 -7.21
C GLY A 42 9.20 -0.14 -8.13
N GLY A 43 8.13 -0.05 -8.92
CA GLY A 43 7.88 1.12 -9.78
C GLY A 43 7.25 2.31 -9.07
N ILE A 44 6.32 2.10 -8.13
CA ILE A 44 5.58 3.19 -7.46
C ILE A 44 6.51 4.06 -6.62
N LYS A 45 7.39 3.45 -5.81
CA LYS A 45 8.25 4.17 -4.85
C LYS A 45 9.13 5.27 -5.50
N PRO A 46 9.93 4.98 -6.55
CA PRO A 46 10.75 6.02 -7.20
C PRO A 46 9.88 7.08 -7.89
N CYS A 47 8.74 6.71 -8.48
CA CYS A 47 7.84 7.65 -9.15
C CYS A 47 7.17 8.63 -8.19
N VAL A 48 6.76 8.20 -6.99
CA VAL A 48 6.11 9.09 -6.02
C VAL A 48 7.12 10.11 -5.46
N SER A 49 8.34 9.66 -5.15
CA SER A 49 9.39 10.55 -4.62
C SER A 49 9.79 11.61 -5.65
N THR A 50 10.00 11.21 -6.90
CA THR A 50 10.34 12.14 -8.01
C THR A 50 9.18 13.10 -8.28
N ASN A 51 7.95 12.61 -8.42
CA ASN A 51 6.77 13.46 -8.65
C ASN A 51 6.55 14.50 -7.53
N VAL A 52 6.84 14.17 -6.27
CA VAL A 52 6.78 15.14 -5.16
C VAL A 52 7.90 16.17 -5.30
N GLY A 53 9.12 15.74 -5.58
CA GLY A 53 10.27 16.63 -5.79
C GLY A 53 10.06 17.63 -6.92
N ASP A 54 9.48 17.17 -8.03
CA ASP A 54 9.21 17.98 -9.22
C ASP A 54 8.24 19.14 -8.97
N GLN A 55 7.47 19.11 -7.88
CA GLN A 55 6.59 20.22 -7.50
C GLN A 55 7.35 21.40 -6.85
N PHE A 56 8.62 21.21 -6.48
CA PHE A 56 9.43 22.22 -5.80
C PHE A 56 10.56 22.71 -6.71
N GLY A 57 10.47 23.98 -7.14
CA GLY A 57 11.52 24.70 -7.84
C GLY A 57 12.38 25.57 -6.90
N GLU A 58 13.18 26.46 -7.47
CA GLU A 58 14.16 27.26 -6.71
C GLU A 58 13.51 28.18 -5.66
N THR A 59 12.30 28.71 -5.91
CA THR A 59 11.60 29.62 -4.98
C THR A 59 11.10 28.92 -3.71
N ASN A 60 10.69 27.65 -3.80
CA ASN A 60 10.08 26.88 -2.71
C ASN A 60 10.95 25.69 -2.24
N LYS A 61 12.17 25.55 -2.75
CA LYS A 61 13.13 24.47 -2.45
C LYS A 61 13.36 24.22 -0.96
N HIS A 62 13.30 25.26 -0.14
CA HIS A 62 13.45 25.14 1.32
C HIS A 62 12.32 24.34 2.00
N LEU A 63 11.14 24.23 1.37
CA LEU A 63 10.01 23.42 1.85
C LEU A 63 10.18 21.94 1.51
N LEU A 64 11.00 21.61 0.51
CA LEU A 64 11.22 20.25 0.05
C LEU A 64 11.70 19.34 1.19
N THR A 65 12.68 19.80 1.97
CA THR A 65 13.19 19.09 3.14
C THR A 65 12.10 18.84 4.18
N ARG A 66 11.19 19.80 4.41
CA ARG A 66 10.09 19.62 5.37
C ARG A 66 9.10 18.57 4.89
N VAL A 67 8.77 18.56 3.60
CA VAL A 67 7.85 17.58 3.01
C VAL A 67 8.46 16.18 3.04
N PHE A 68 9.74 16.04 2.68
CA PHE A 68 10.42 14.75 2.77
C PHE A 68 10.57 14.28 4.21
N ASN A 69 10.85 15.16 5.18
CA ASN A 69 10.88 14.78 6.59
C ASN A 69 9.54 14.24 7.07
N TRP A 70 8.42 14.89 6.71
CA TRP A 70 7.09 14.37 6.99
C TRP A 70 6.82 13.05 6.26
N PHE A 71 7.24 12.91 5.01
CA PHE A 71 7.12 11.67 4.25
C PHE A 71 7.86 10.50 4.92
N TYR A 72 9.12 10.71 5.31
CA TYR A 72 9.92 9.72 6.05
C TYR A 72 9.31 9.40 7.41
N PHE A 73 8.83 10.41 8.14
CA PHE A 73 8.13 10.20 9.40
C PHE A 73 6.88 9.33 9.21
N SER A 74 6.03 9.63 8.23
CA SER A 74 4.82 8.86 7.94
C SER A 74 5.12 7.40 7.55
N ILE A 75 6.18 7.14 6.78
CA ILE A 75 6.60 5.77 6.44
C ILE A 75 7.02 5.00 7.70
N ASN A 76 7.88 5.60 8.53
CA ASN A 76 8.37 4.94 9.74
C ASN A 76 7.25 4.74 10.77
N ALA A 77 6.40 5.75 10.98
CA ALA A 77 5.24 5.66 11.86
C ALA A 77 4.25 4.60 11.37
N GLY A 78 3.97 4.56 10.07
CA GLY A 78 3.14 3.53 9.45
C GLY A 78 3.73 2.14 9.63
N SER A 79 5.04 1.97 9.38
CA SER A 79 5.72 0.69 9.59
C SER A 79 5.69 0.25 11.05
N ALA A 80 5.92 1.16 12.00
CA ALA A 80 5.86 0.85 13.42
C ALA A 80 4.44 0.41 13.83
N PHE A 81 3.42 1.15 13.37
CA PHE A 81 2.04 0.82 13.63
C PHE A 81 1.61 -0.52 13.01
N SER A 82 2.02 -0.80 11.78
CA SER A 82 1.79 -2.10 11.13
C SER A 82 2.47 -3.23 11.89
N THR A 83 3.72 -3.07 12.31
CA THR A 83 4.43 -4.09 13.10
C THR A 83 3.74 -4.39 14.43
N LEU A 84 3.14 -3.38 15.08
CA LEU A 84 2.37 -3.58 16.31
C LEU A 84 0.99 -4.22 16.04
N LEU A 85 0.32 -3.83 14.94
CA LEU A 85 -1.01 -4.33 14.60
C LEU A 85 -1.01 -5.74 14.02
N ILE A 86 0.00 -6.14 13.23
CA ILE A 86 0.01 -7.43 12.51
C ILE A 86 -0.16 -8.62 13.47
N PRO A 87 0.59 -8.74 14.58
CA PRO A 87 0.39 -9.85 15.53
C PRO A 87 -1.02 -9.84 16.13
N TRP A 88 -1.53 -8.66 16.47
CA TRP A 88 -2.88 -8.49 17.02
C TRP A 88 -3.98 -8.84 16.01
N LEU A 89 -3.76 -8.57 14.73
CA LEU A 89 -4.67 -8.92 13.64
C LEU A 89 -4.58 -10.40 13.25
N LEU A 90 -3.48 -11.08 13.56
CA LEU A 90 -3.28 -12.49 13.26
C LEU A 90 -3.92 -13.41 14.31
N GLU A 91 -3.91 -13.00 15.58
CA GLU A 91 -4.50 -13.78 16.67
C GLU A 91 -5.97 -13.39 16.88
N PRO A 92 -6.92 -14.36 16.80
CA PRO A 92 -8.34 -14.08 17.04
C PRO A 92 -8.56 -13.35 18.35
N TYR A 93 -9.18 -12.16 18.29
CA TYR A 93 -9.54 -11.42 19.49
C TYR A 93 -10.40 -12.28 20.42
N LYS A 94 -9.91 -12.51 21.64
CA LYS A 94 -10.65 -13.18 22.72
C LYS A 94 -11.09 -12.11 23.72
N PRO A 95 -12.39 -11.91 23.95
CA PRO A 95 -12.87 -10.91 24.89
C PRO A 95 -12.41 -11.27 26.31
N VAL A 96 -11.59 -10.40 26.91
CA VAL A 96 -11.26 -10.47 28.34
C VAL A 96 -12.30 -9.63 29.10
N PRO A 97 -12.96 -10.18 30.14
CA PRO A 97 -14.08 -9.51 30.83
C PRO A 97 -13.81 -8.08 31.29
N ASP A 98 -12.58 -7.75 31.66
CA ASP A 98 -12.20 -6.42 32.18
C ASP A 98 -11.46 -5.52 31.17
N SER A 99 -11.36 -5.93 29.90
CA SER A 99 -10.61 -5.16 28.89
C SER A 99 -11.36 -3.90 28.43
N PHE A 100 -10.61 -2.86 28.04
CA PHE A 100 -11.18 -1.63 27.45
C PHE A 100 -12.03 -1.93 26.20
N ILE A 101 -11.63 -2.92 25.41
CA ILE A 101 -12.34 -3.32 24.18
C ILE A 101 -13.71 -3.93 24.49
N ALA A 102 -13.87 -4.64 25.60
CA ALA A 102 -15.16 -5.18 26.05
C ALA A 102 -16.17 -4.09 26.45
N LYS A 103 -15.70 -2.84 26.67
CA LYS A 103 -16.55 -1.67 26.95
C LYS A 103 -16.91 -0.88 25.69
N LEU A 104 -16.43 -1.27 24.50
CA LEU A 104 -16.80 -0.66 23.23
C LEU A 104 -18.20 -1.10 22.78
N SER A 105 -18.76 -0.43 21.78
CA SER A 105 -20.12 -0.73 21.30
C SER A 105 -20.23 -2.17 20.79
N PRO A 106 -21.41 -2.83 20.93
CA PRO A 106 -21.59 -4.22 20.52
C PRO A 106 -21.25 -4.49 19.05
N GLY A 107 -21.42 -3.49 18.17
CA GLY A 107 -21.08 -3.60 16.74
C GLY A 107 -19.57 -3.66 16.48
N ILE A 108 -18.77 -2.98 17.29
CA ILE A 108 -17.30 -3.02 17.17
C ILE A 108 -16.78 -4.34 17.72
N VAL A 109 -17.27 -4.77 18.89
CA VAL A 109 -16.85 -6.04 19.51
C VAL A 109 -17.17 -7.23 18.59
N SER A 110 -18.38 -7.29 18.05
CA SER A 110 -18.77 -8.37 17.11
C SER A 110 -17.98 -8.36 15.79
N PHE A 111 -17.55 -7.19 15.32
CA PHE A 111 -16.65 -7.10 14.17
C PHE A 111 -15.24 -7.62 14.51
N LEU A 112 -14.71 -7.26 15.68
CA LEU A 112 -13.41 -7.69 16.16
C LEU A 112 -13.35 -9.19 16.45
N GLU A 113 -14.44 -9.78 16.93
CA GLU A 113 -14.56 -11.24 17.15
C GLU A 113 -14.77 -12.02 15.84
N SER A 114 -15.05 -11.33 14.73
CA SER A 114 -15.38 -12.02 13.48
C SER A 114 -14.17 -12.81 12.94
N PRO A 115 -14.32 -14.12 12.64
CA PRO A 115 -13.24 -14.93 12.07
C PRO A 115 -12.75 -14.41 10.71
N ARG A 116 -13.60 -13.65 10.01
CA ARG A 116 -13.26 -13.01 8.73
C ARG A 116 -12.19 -11.95 8.88
N LEU A 117 -12.14 -11.22 10.00
CA LEU A 117 -11.15 -10.15 10.22
C LEU A 117 -9.70 -10.65 10.17
N HIS A 118 -9.48 -11.86 10.66
CA HIS A 118 -8.17 -12.51 10.78
C HIS A 118 -7.79 -13.34 9.54
N SER A 119 -8.63 -13.31 8.51
CA SER A 119 -8.40 -14.09 7.29
C SER A 119 -7.37 -13.43 6.37
N PRO A 120 -6.52 -14.20 5.66
CA PRO A 120 -5.52 -13.67 4.73
C PRO A 120 -6.10 -12.72 3.68
N ASP A 121 -7.34 -12.95 3.27
CA ASP A 121 -8.00 -12.16 2.23
C ASP A 121 -8.11 -10.66 2.62
N ILE A 122 -8.37 -10.37 3.89
CA ILE A 122 -8.43 -8.99 4.39
C ILE A 122 -7.03 -8.41 4.55
N ALA A 123 -6.07 -9.21 5.03
CA ALA A 123 -4.68 -8.78 5.21
C ALA A 123 -4.03 -8.33 3.89
N PHE A 124 -4.28 -9.06 2.80
CA PHE A 124 -3.79 -8.70 1.47
C PHE A 124 -4.73 -7.76 0.70
N GLY A 125 -6.04 -7.77 0.99
CA GLY A 125 -7.00 -6.87 0.35
C GLY A 125 -6.87 -5.41 0.80
N LEU A 126 -6.58 -5.18 2.09
CA LEU A 126 -6.56 -3.83 2.68
C LEU A 126 -5.52 -2.88 2.04
N PRO A 127 -4.25 -3.28 1.82
CA PRO A 127 -3.30 -2.44 1.08
C PRO A 127 -3.75 -2.13 -0.35
N GLY A 128 -4.42 -3.08 -1.02
CA GLY A 128 -5.01 -2.87 -2.34
C GLY A 128 -6.07 -1.75 -2.34
N ILE A 129 -6.96 -1.75 -1.35
CA ILE A 129 -7.98 -0.70 -1.18
C ILE A 129 -7.32 0.67 -0.95
N PHE A 130 -6.33 0.74 -0.05
CA PHE A 130 -5.59 2.00 0.18
C PHE A 130 -4.90 2.50 -1.08
N MET A 131 -4.36 1.60 -1.91
CA MET A 131 -3.77 1.98 -3.19
C MET A 131 -4.80 2.50 -4.19
N VAL A 132 -6.01 1.91 -4.25
CA VAL A 132 -7.11 2.41 -5.08
C VAL A 132 -7.49 3.82 -4.66
N ILE A 133 -7.64 4.06 -3.35
CA ILE A 133 -7.92 5.39 -2.80
C ILE A 133 -6.82 6.38 -3.21
N ALA A 134 -5.56 6.04 -2.98
CA ALA A 134 -4.43 6.88 -3.39
C ALA A 134 -4.46 7.18 -4.90
N THR A 135 -4.76 6.17 -5.72
CA THR A 135 -4.86 6.32 -7.18
C THR A 135 -5.94 7.33 -7.57
N ILE A 136 -7.11 7.31 -6.90
CA ILE A 136 -8.18 8.29 -7.13
C ILE A 136 -7.69 9.71 -6.78
N PHE A 137 -7.00 9.88 -5.64
CA PHE A 137 -6.45 11.18 -5.25
C PHE A 137 -5.40 11.70 -6.24
N PHE A 138 -4.43 10.88 -6.64
CA PHE A 138 -3.42 11.26 -7.64
C PHE A 138 -4.06 11.55 -8.99
N TRP A 139 -5.07 10.78 -9.39
CA TRP A 139 -5.79 10.99 -10.63
C TRP A 139 -6.60 12.30 -10.61
N ALA A 140 -7.26 12.64 -9.51
CA ALA A 140 -7.94 13.93 -9.34
C ALA A 140 -6.96 15.11 -9.37
N GLY A 141 -5.77 14.94 -8.78
CA GLY A 141 -4.70 15.94 -8.75
C GLY A 141 -3.94 16.11 -10.07
N ARG A 142 -4.13 15.22 -11.06
CA ARG A 142 -3.33 15.18 -12.30
C ARG A 142 -3.25 16.48 -13.09
N LYS A 143 -4.25 17.36 -12.99
CA LYS A 143 -4.27 18.66 -13.69
C LYS A 143 -3.50 19.76 -12.94
N LYS A 144 -3.12 19.51 -11.69
CA LYS A 144 -2.40 20.46 -10.82
C LYS A 144 -0.92 20.13 -10.66
N PHE A 145 -0.52 18.89 -10.93
CA PHE A 145 0.88 18.47 -10.82
C PHE A 145 1.71 18.94 -12.01
N VAL A 146 2.93 19.40 -11.72
CA VAL A 146 3.97 19.62 -12.73
C VAL A 146 4.25 18.31 -13.46
N HIS A 147 4.18 18.33 -14.78
CA HIS A 147 4.47 17.19 -15.64
C HIS A 147 5.79 17.42 -16.37
N ILE A 148 6.79 16.59 -16.08
CA ILE A 148 8.07 16.60 -16.78
C ILE A 148 8.02 15.57 -17.92
N PRO A 149 8.36 15.94 -19.16
CA PRO A 149 8.38 15.00 -20.28
C PRO A 149 9.52 13.96 -20.13
N PRO A 150 9.35 12.75 -20.68
CA PRO A 150 10.39 11.73 -20.60
C PRO A 150 11.64 12.13 -21.40
N VAL A 151 12.80 12.06 -20.77
CA VAL A 151 14.12 12.39 -21.35
C VAL A 151 14.72 11.30 -22.27
N GLY A 152 14.06 10.15 -22.39
CA GLY A 152 14.43 9.03 -23.27
C GLY A 152 15.42 8.04 -22.65
N LEU A 153 15.39 6.78 -23.11
CA LEU A 153 16.18 5.66 -22.56
C LEU A 153 17.69 5.83 -22.76
N GLY A 154 18.12 6.42 -23.89
CA GLY A 154 19.54 6.61 -24.18
C GLY A 154 20.21 7.61 -23.24
N THR A 155 19.55 8.74 -22.97
CA THR A 155 20.02 9.74 -22.00
C THR A 155 20.05 9.17 -20.59
N TYR A 156 18.99 8.46 -20.20
CA TYR A 156 18.89 7.83 -18.87
C TYR A 156 19.98 6.77 -18.63
N ALA A 157 20.22 5.88 -19.60
CA ALA A 157 21.29 4.88 -19.50
C ALA A 157 22.66 5.55 -19.37
N ARG A 158 22.89 6.64 -20.12
CA ARG A 158 24.12 7.42 -20.02
C ARG A 158 24.29 8.07 -18.66
N GLU A 159 23.23 8.58 -18.03
CA GLU A 159 23.28 9.19 -16.69
C GLU A 159 23.52 8.17 -15.55
N ILE A 160 23.10 6.92 -15.73
CA ILE A 160 23.28 5.88 -14.71
C ILE A 160 24.65 5.20 -14.79
N PHE A 161 25.14 4.99 -16.02
CA PHE A 161 26.30 4.13 -16.27
C PHE A 161 27.59 4.89 -16.67
N ASN A 162 27.54 6.21 -16.87
CA ASN A 162 28.75 7.05 -16.92
C ASN A 162 29.08 7.64 -15.55
#